data_AF-A0A382GI75-F1
#
_entry.id   AF-A0A382GI75-F1
#
_cell.length_a   1.000
_cell.length_b   1.000
_cell.length_c   1.000
_cell.angle_alpha   90.00
_cell.angle_beta   90.00
_cell.angle_gamma   90.00
#
_symmetry.space_group_name_H-M   'P 1'
#
loop_
_entity.id
_entity.type
_entity.pdbx_description
1 polymer ?
#
loop_
_entity_poly.entity_id
_entity_poly.type
_entity_poly.pdbx_seq_one_letter_code
_entity_poly.pdbx_strand_id
1 'polypeptide(L)'
;QVLIGSGVGDLPTQYNISVELRDAQRRWNRFWASPEQNADREAYEKADETERAKLSGEWNIPPDPRPLPVDSFEREATHTYWDEFWMQRSESLREYLAEFEAIESMAIEGDIDAGKLPLIRKKRGGLRRLQMKWGSPEAPWLSVSPNLIWNIVNTPASQISMLGGLTGATYAPVAACSSFGVALKVALQTINSGDAKAVVVGMSDPAPHPLLVGAFYRAHVAAANGAPSLPLTNMRGTHISGGSVVWIVGDYDYMTAQGYKPLGLEILGIGVTSDARHIITPSKEGPLNAIRMAIKNADVSGHSFGTWDLHATATPGDYQEVNTLREVFADSLVVTARKGVFGHGMAASGGWELTAQYLGLANGELDPTPLTADTINPAIEEASYEYVFDKAREAPPGLAGKLSMGIGGVNACVVSRLWDEPPAN
;
A
#
# COMPACT_ATOMS: atom_id res chain seq x y z
N GLN A 1 15.99 -14.21 -6.28
CA GLN A 1 15.26 -13.62 -5.13
C GLN A 1 14.12 -12.76 -5.64
N VAL A 2 13.08 -12.54 -4.84
CA VAL A 2 11.92 -11.70 -5.19
C VAL A 2 11.69 -10.64 -4.11
N LEU A 3 11.73 -9.37 -4.52
CA LEU A 3 11.58 -8.19 -3.69
C LEU A 3 10.42 -7.33 -4.20
N ILE A 4 9.20 -7.76 -3.89
CA ILE A 4 7.98 -7.12 -4.41
C ILE A 4 6.98 -6.92 -3.29
N GLY A 5 6.48 -5.69 -3.18
CA GLY A 5 5.50 -5.33 -2.16
C GLY A 5 4.38 -4.47 -2.68
N SER A 6 3.49 -4.11 -1.76
CA SER A 6 2.49 -3.06 -1.91
C SER A 6 2.69 -2.02 -0.81
N GLY A 7 2.50 -0.74 -1.10
CA GLY A 7 2.53 0.30 -0.07
C GLY A 7 1.35 0.20 0.90
N VAL A 8 0.16 -0.11 0.39
CA VAL A 8 -1.11 -0.05 1.16
C VAL A 8 -1.90 -1.36 1.20
N GLY A 9 -1.47 -2.39 0.48
CA GLY A 9 -2.24 -3.63 0.26
C GLY A 9 -3.49 -3.39 -0.61
N ASP A 10 -4.26 -4.44 -0.86
CA ASP A 10 -5.57 -4.34 -1.54
C ASP A 10 -6.63 -3.80 -0.57
N LEU A 11 -6.69 -2.48 -0.46
CA LEU A 11 -7.65 -1.76 0.39
C LEU A 11 -9.13 -2.14 0.11
N PRO A 12 -9.60 -2.22 -1.16
CA PRO A 12 -10.94 -2.72 -1.47
C PRO A 12 -11.28 -4.06 -0.80
N THR A 13 -10.36 -5.03 -0.85
CA THR A 13 -10.57 -6.33 -0.19
C THR A 13 -10.70 -6.19 1.33
N GLN A 14 -9.83 -5.41 1.98
CA GLN A 14 -9.91 -5.20 3.44
C GLN A 14 -11.23 -4.51 3.84
N TYR A 15 -11.64 -3.49 3.06
CA TYR A 15 -12.87 -2.74 3.30
C TYR A 15 -14.11 -3.61 3.16
N ASN A 16 -14.24 -4.34 2.05
CA ASN A 16 -15.41 -5.17 1.78
C ASN A 16 -15.57 -6.28 2.83
N ILE A 17 -14.47 -6.97 3.19
CA ILE A 17 -14.50 -8.00 4.24
C ILE A 17 -14.90 -7.41 5.59
N SER A 18 -14.42 -6.20 5.93
CA SER A 18 -14.78 -5.53 7.18
C SER A 18 -16.27 -5.16 7.24
N VAL A 19 -16.84 -4.69 6.13
CA VAL A 19 -18.26 -4.38 6.01
C VAL A 19 -19.11 -5.63 6.08
N GLU A 20 -18.72 -6.70 5.37
CA GLU A 20 -19.40 -7.99 5.39
C GLU A 20 -19.46 -8.58 6.80
N LEU A 21 -18.33 -8.56 7.53
CA LEU A 21 -18.25 -9.00 8.93
C LEU A 21 -19.17 -8.17 9.83
N ARG A 22 -19.12 -6.83 9.72
CA ARG A 22 -19.99 -5.93 10.51
C ARG A 22 -21.46 -6.27 10.30
N ASP A 23 -21.88 -6.44 9.04
CA ASP A 23 -23.27 -6.70 8.70
C ASP A 23 -23.71 -8.11 9.13
N ALA A 24 -22.83 -9.10 9.02
CA ALA A 24 -23.06 -10.45 9.55
C ALA A 24 -23.20 -10.44 11.08
N GLN A 25 -22.31 -9.73 11.78
CA GLN A 25 -22.36 -9.59 13.24
C GLN A 25 -23.68 -8.94 13.70
N ARG A 26 -24.14 -7.89 13.02
CA ARG A 26 -25.41 -7.23 13.34
C ARG A 26 -26.61 -8.16 13.16
N ARG A 27 -26.66 -8.94 12.07
CA ARG A 27 -27.72 -9.94 11.85
C ARG A 27 -27.69 -11.03 12.92
N TRP A 28 -26.50 -11.51 13.26
CA TRP A 28 -26.28 -12.53 14.28
C TRP A 28 -26.74 -12.05 15.66
N ASN A 29 -26.25 -10.88 16.08
CA ASN A 29 -26.60 -10.29 17.38
C ASN A 29 -28.11 -10.09 17.48
N ARG A 30 -28.73 -9.48 16.46
CA ARG A 30 -30.19 -9.27 16.45
C ARG A 30 -30.98 -10.56 16.58
N PHE A 31 -30.57 -11.62 15.88
CA PHE A 31 -31.26 -12.91 15.93
C PHE A 31 -31.21 -13.51 17.34
N TRP A 32 -30.02 -13.58 17.95
CA TRP A 32 -29.86 -14.18 19.28
C TRP A 32 -30.28 -13.26 20.43
N ALA A 33 -30.33 -11.95 20.20
CA ALA A 33 -30.89 -10.98 21.12
C ALA A 33 -32.43 -10.96 21.11
N SER A 34 -33.08 -11.57 20.11
CA SER A 34 -34.52 -11.45 19.95
C SER A 34 -35.26 -12.09 21.13
N PRO A 35 -36.42 -11.57 21.55
CA PRO A 35 -37.21 -12.15 22.63
C PRO A 35 -37.53 -13.64 22.42
N GLU A 36 -37.70 -14.07 21.17
CA GLU A 36 -37.95 -15.48 20.82
C GLU A 36 -36.75 -16.40 21.12
N GLN A 37 -35.53 -15.86 21.11
CA GLN A 37 -34.30 -16.61 21.35
C GLN A 37 -33.67 -16.30 22.73
N ASN A 38 -34.33 -15.45 23.53
CA ASN A 38 -33.73 -14.90 24.72
C ASN A 38 -34.79 -14.59 25.79
N ALA A 39 -34.91 -15.50 26.75
CA ALA A 39 -35.88 -15.38 27.84
C ALA A 39 -35.63 -14.15 28.73
N ASP A 40 -34.37 -13.78 28.98
CA ASP A 40 -34.03 -12.57 29.74
C ASP A 40 -34.51 -11.30 29.01
N ARG A 41 -34.31 -11.25 27.69
CA ARG A 41 -34.83 -10.17 26.85
C ARG A 41 -36.35 -10.13 26.91
N GLU A 42 -37.01 -11.27 26.72
CA GLU A 42 -38.47 -11.39 26.72
C GLU A 42 -39.07 -10.95 28.06
N ALA A 43 -38.46 -11.39 29.18
CA ALA A 43 -38.86 -10.99 30.52
C ALA A 43 -38.69 -9.48 30.74
N TYR A 44 -37.55 -8.91 30.34
CA TYR A 44 -37.32 -7.48 30.41
C TYR A 44 -38.34 -6.67 29.58
N GLU A 45 -38.73 -7.15 28.39
CA GLU A 45 -39.73 -6.46 27.57
C GLU A 45 -41.14 -6.54 28.13
N LYS A 46 -41.48 -7.61 28.86
CA LYS A 46 -42.78 -7.80 29.52
C LYS A 46 -42.88 -7.13 30.89
N ALA A 47 -41.74 -6.82 31.51
CA ALA A 47 -41.65 -6.17 32.81
C ALA A 47 -42.24 -4.75 32.79
N ASP A 48 -42.80 -4.32 33.93
CA ASP A 48 -43.31 -2.97 34.07
C ASP A 48 -42.18 -1.92 34.13
N GLU A 49 -42.52 -0.64 34.20
CA GLU A 49 -41.52 0.43 34.22
C GLU A 49 -40.62 0.40 35.47
N THR A 50 -41.16 0.00 36.62
CA THR A 50 -40.40 -0.04 37.89
C THR A 50 -39.39 -1.18 37.85
N GLU A 51 -39.83 -2.34 37.39
CA GLU A 51 -38.97 -3.52 37.24
C GLU A 51 -37.91 -3.32 36.16
N ARG A 52 -38.26 -2.72 35.01
CA ARG A 52 -37.28 -2.35 33.98
C ARG A 52 -36.25 -1.36 34.48
N ALA A 53 -36.64 -0.34 35.25
CA ALA A 53 -35.69 0.61 35.83
C ALA A 53 -34.71 -0.09 36.80
N LYS A 54 -35.22 -1.01 37.63
CA LYS A 54 -34.40 -1.82 38.53
C LYS A 54 -33.41 -2.70 37.74
N LEU A 55 -33.89 -3.49 36.78
CA LEU A 55 -33.05 -4.36 35.95
C LEU A 55 -32.03 -3.57 35.14
N SER A 56 -32.41 -2.42 34.60
CA SER A 56 -31.50 -1.53 33.87
C SER A 56 -30.34 -1.07 34.75
N GLY A 57 -30.62 -0.72 36.01
CA GLY A 57 -29.57 -0.36 36.98
C GLY A 57 -28.71 -1.54 37.42
N GLU A 58 -29.32 -2.69 37.71
CA GLU A 58 -28.60 -3.88 38.20
C GLU A 58 -27.71 -4.52 37.12
N TRP A 59 -28.19 -4.61 35.89
CA TRP A 59 -27.48 -5.27 34.80
C TRP A 59 -26.74 -4.30 33.88
N ASN A 60 -26.82 -3.00 34.15
CA ASN A 60 -26.25 -1.94 33.32
C ASN A 60 -26.67 -2.08 31.85
N ILE A 61 -27.98 -2.21 31.64
CA ILE A 61 -28.56 -2.43 30.30
C ILE A 61 -28.33 -1.15 29.46
N PRO A 62 -27.81 -1.27 28.22
CA PRO A 62 -27.64 -0.13 27.34
C PRO A 62 -28.99 0.55 27.02
N PRO A 63 -29.01 1.81 26.54
CA PRO A 63 -30.25 2.50 26.21
C PRO A 63 -31.12 1.71 25.23
N ASP A 64 -32.43 1.71 25.45
CA ASP A 64 -33.38 1.10 24.52
C ASP A 64 -33.41 1.91 23.21
N PRO A 65 -33.14 1.30 22.05
CA PRO A 65 -33.15 2.01 20.77
C PRO A 65 -34.57 2.30 20.25
N ARG A 66 -35.62 1.65 20.77
CA ARG A 66 -36.99 1.75 20.24
C ARG A 66 -37.62 3.16 20.32
N PRO A 67 -37.38 3.96 21.38
CA PRO A 67 -37.87 5.34 21.45
C PRO A 67 -37.19 6.30 20.46
N LEU A 68 -36.02 5.92 19.92
CA LEU A 68 -35.28 6.76 18.97
C LEU A 68 -35.96 6.74 17.58
N PRO A 69 -35.84 7.83 16.78
CA PRO A 69 -36.41 7.88 15.44
C PRO A 69 -35.90 6.73 14.55
N VAL A 70 -36.80 6.10 13.78
CA VAL A 70 -36.50 4.88 12.99
C VAL A 70 -35.28 5.03 12.09
N ASP A 71 -35.10 6.19 11.48
CA ASP A 71 -34.04 6.46 10.50
C ASP A 71 -32.87 7.29 11.09
N SER A 72 -32.72 7.33 12.42
CA SER A 72 -31.60 8.08 13.03
C SER A 72 -30.33 7.24 13.13
N PHE A 73 -29.19 7.87 12.86
CA PHE A 73 -27.86 7.28 13.09
C PHE A 73 -27.69 6.86 14.57
N GLU A 74 -28.21 7.66 15.49
CA GLU A 74 -28.20 7.37 16.92
C GLU A 74 -28.93 6.06 17.24
N ARG A 75 -30.07 5.80 16.60
CA ARG A 75 -30.81 4.54 16.76
C ARG A 75 -30.00 3.35 16.24
N GLU A 76 -29.40 3.48 15.07
CA GLU A 76 -28.57 2.42 14.49
C GLU A 76 -27.35 2.10 15.37
N ALA A 77 -26.68 3.12 15.90
CA ALA A 77 -25.57 2.98 16.83
C ALA A 77 -26.02 2.30 18.13
N THR A 78 -27.16 2.72 18.70
CA THR A 78 -27.72 2.18 19.94
C THR A 78 -28.13 0.70 19.78
N HIS A 79 -28.72 0.33 18.64
CA HIS A 79 -29.02 -1.07 18.32
C HIS A 79 -27.80 -1.98 18.39
N THR A 80 -26.62 -1.49 18.02
CA THR A 80 -25.39 -2.31 18.04
C THR A 80 -25.08 -2.78 19.45
N TYR A 81 -25.05 -1.87 20.42
CA TYR A 81 -24.78 -2.19 21.84
C TYR A 81 -25.93 -2.96 22.49
N TRP A 82 -27.16 -2.61 22.15
CA TRP A 82 -28.36 -3.28 22.67
C TRP A 82 -28.43 -4.75 22.26
N ASP A 83 -28.31 -5.02 20.94
CA ASP A 83 -28.36 -6.39 20.43
C ASP A 83 -27.15 -7.19 20.94
N GLU A 84 -25.96 -6.57 21.06
CA GLU A 84 -24.79 -7.23 21.65
C GLU A 84 -25.02 -7.63 23.12
N PHE A 85 -25.53 -6.70 23.94
CA PHE A 85 -25.80 -6.95 25.36
C PHE A 85 -26.76 -8.13 25.56
N TRP A 86 -27.89 -8.13 24.84
CA TRP A 86 -28.88 -9.19 24.97
C TRP A 86 -28.36 -10.50 24.40
N MET A 87 -27.72 -10.48 23.22
CA MET A 87 -27.14 -11.68 22.60
C MET A 87 -26.20 -12.43 23.57
N GLN A 88 -25.32 -11.72 24.30
CA GLN A 88 -24.40 -12.34 25.25
C GLN A 88 -25.12 -13.10 26.39
N ARG A 89 -26.37 -12.73 26.68
CA ARG A 89 -27.21 -13.37 27.70
C ARG A 89 -28.06 -14.51 27.17
N SER A 90 -28.19 -14.67 25.85
CA SER A 90 -29.02 -15.70 25.22
C SER A 90 -28.56 -17.11 25.62
N GLU A 91 -29.47 -17.85 26.25
CA GLU A 91 -29.27 -19.27 26.55
C GLU A 91 -29.29 -20.11 25.27
N SER A 92 -30.22 -19.83 24.36
CA SER A 92 -30.31 -20.47 23.04
C SER A 92 -29.00 -20.35 22.25
N LEU A 93 -28.32 -19.19 22.30
CA LEU A 93 -27.02 -19.04 21.68
C LEU A 93 -25.95 -19.92 22.35
N ARG A 94 -25.95 -20.02 23.69
CA ARG A 94 -25.00 -20.89 24.40
C ARG A 94 -25.18 -22.35 24.00
N GLU A 95 -26.43 -22.81 23.87
CA GLU A 95 -26.74 -24.16 23.39
C GLU A 95 -26.29 -24.37 21.94
N TYR A 96 -26.59 -23.41 21.05
CA TYR A 96 -26.11 -23.42 19.67
C TYR A 96 -24.58 -23.55 19.61
N LEU A 97 -23.86 -22.77 20.40
CA LEU A 97 -22.39 -22.75 20.40
C LEU A 97 -21.79 -24.05 20.92
N ALA A 98 -22.43 -24.70 21.91
CA ALA A 98 -22.01 -26.02 22.39
C ALA A 98 -22.19 -27.10 21.29
N GLU A 99 -23.29 -27.08 20.54
CA GLU A 99 -23.47 -27.98 19.39
C GLU A 99 -22.51 -27.68 18.25
N PHE A 100 -22.25 -26.40 17.97
CA PHE A 100 -21.26 -25.94 17.00
C PHE A 100 -19.87 -26.46 17.36
N GLU A 101 -19.45 -26.31 18.62
CA GLU A 101 -18.18 -26.79 19.14
C GLU A 101 -18.05 -28.31 18.95
N ALA A 102 -19.10 -29.08 19.22
CA ALA A 102 -19.08 -30.52 19.01
C ALA A 102 -18.85 -30.91 17.53
N ILE A 103 -19.37 -30.13 16.59
CA ILE A 103 -19.15 -30.34 15.14
C ILE A 103 -17.72 -29.96 14.75
N GLU A 104 -17.24 -28.80 15.20
CA GLU A 104 -15.91 -28.32 14.86
C GLU A 104 -14.78 -29.08 15.58
N SER A 105 -15.08 -29.71 16.71
CA SER A 105 -14.13 -30.56 17.43
C SER A 105 -13.96 -31.95 16.83
N MET A 106 -14.72 -32.30 15.77
CA MET A 106 -14.52 -33.56 15.05
C MET A 106 -13.09 -33.63 14.50
N ALA A 107 -12.38 -34.69 14.88
CA ALA A 107 -11.02 -34.98 14.44
C ALA A 107 -11.00 -35.94 13.25
N ILE A 108 -9.84 -36.02 12.59
CA ILE A 108 -9.61 -37.06 11.57
C ILE A 108 -9.42 -38.39 12.29
N GLU A 109 -10.18 -39.40 11.88
CA GLU A 109 -10.02 -40.77 12.33
C GLU A 109 -9.36 -41.59 11.20
N GLY A 110 -8.34 -42.38 11.51
CA GLY A 110 -7.63 -43.21 10.54
C GLY A 110 -6.54 -42.47 9.76
N ASP A 111 -6.49 -42.65 8.45
CA ASP A 111 -5.48 -42.07 7.56
C ASP A 111 -5.62 -40.53 7.47
N ILE A 112 -4.56 -39.81 7.86
CA ILE A 112 -4.53 -38.35 7.92
C ILE A 112 -4.62 -37.73 6.52
N ASP A 113 -3.97 -38.33 5.52
CA ASP A 113 -3.90 -37.80 4.16
C ASP A 113 -5.23 -38.00 3.42
N ALA A 114 -5.87 -39.16 3.62
CA ALA A 114 -7.17 -39.45 3.03
C ALA A 114 -8.35 -38.85 3.81
N GLY A 115 -8.19 -38.59 5.11
CA GLY A 115 -9.29 -38.21 6.02
C GLY A 115 -9.67 -36.72 6.01
N LYS A 116 -8.80 -35.83 5.50
CA LYS A 116 -9.01 -34.38 5.54
C LYS A 116 -10.26 -33.91 4.78
N LEU A 117 -10.39 -34.30 3.52
CA LEU A 117 -11.53 -33.89 2.67
C LEU A 117 -12.88 -34.43 3.17
N PRO A 118 -13.02 -35.72 3.53
CA PRO A 118 -14.23 -36.26 4.14
C PRO A 118 -14.63 -35.54 5.43
N LEU A 119 -13.67 -35.24 6.32
CA LEU A 119 -13.94 -34.52 7.56
C LEU A 119 -14.50 -33.12 7.29
N ILE A 120 -13.89 -32.36 6.38
CA ILE A 120 -14.37 -31.03 5.97
C ILE A 120 -15.82 -31.11 5.47
N ARG A 121 -16.13 -32.11 4.62
CA ARG A 121 -17.49 -32.32 4.12
C ARG A 121 -18.48 -32.66 5.24
N LYS A 122 -18.08 -33.52 6.18
CA LYS A 122 -18.89 -33.92 7.35
C LYS A 122 -19.19 -32.72 8.24
N LYS A 123 -18.18 -31.92 8.59
CA LYS A 123 -18.32 -30.67 9.36
C LYS A 123 -19.25 -29.70 8.67
N ARG A 124 -19.01 -29.40 7.38
CA ARG A 124 -19.88 -28.50 6.59
C ARG A 124 -21.34 -28.96 6.56
N GLY A 125 -21.56 -30.26 6.40
CA GLY A 125 -22.91 -30.84 6.45
C GLY A 125 -23.56 -30.74 7.84
N GLY A 126 -22.78 -30.92 8.90
CA GLY A 126 -23.19 -30.72 10.29
C GLY A 126 -23.61 -29.29 10.56
N LEU A 127 -22.76 -28.32 10.22
CA LEU A 127 -23.03 -26.89 10.40
C LEU A 127 -24.30 -26.45 9.66
N ARG A 128 -24.51 -26.93 8.43
CA ARG A 128 -25.73 -26.63 7.68
C ARG A 128 -26.99 -27.15 8.39
N ARG A 129 -26.94 -28.37 8.96
CA ARG A 129 -28.06 -28.91 9.74
C ARG A 129 -28.29 -28.14 11.03
N LEU A 130 -27.22 -27.74 11.72
CA LEU A 130 -27.31 -26.91 12.92
C LEU A 130 -27.99 -25.57 12.60
N GLN A 131 -27.57 -24.90 11.53
CA GLN A 131 -28.20 -23.66 11.08
C GLN A 131 -29.70 -23.84 10.79
N MET A 132 -30.08 -24.92 10.09
CA MET A 132 -31.50 -25.20 9.80
C MET A 132 -32.31 -25.53 11.07
N LYS A 133 -31.72 -26.25 12.04
CA LYS A 133 -32.37 -26.58 13.32
C LYS A 133 -32.76 -25.31 14.08
N TRP A 134 -31.86 -24.33 14.12
CA TRP A 134 -32.05 -23.09 14.87
C TRP A 134 -32.72 -21.98 14.04
N GLY A 135 -32.78 -22.11 12.72
CA GLY A 135 -33.23 -21.02 11.84
C GLY A 135 -32.31 -19.80 11.89
N SER A 136 -31.06 -19.98 12.33
CA SER A 136 -30.13 -18.88 12.58
C SER A 136 -29.57 -18.31 11.28
N PRO A 137 -29.16 -17.03 11.26
CA PRO A 137 -28.26 -16.54 10.22
C PRO A 137 -26.94 -17.33 10.24
N GLU A 138 -26.15 -17.17 9.18
CA GLU A 138 -24.79 -17.70 9.16
C GLU A 138 -23.95 -17.02 10.24
N ALA A 139 -23.05 -17.77 10.87
CA ALA A 139 -22.18 -17.26 11.91
C ALA A 139 -21.22 -16.17 11.36
N PRO A 140 -21.00 -15.05 12.07
CA PRO A 140 -20.26 -13.90 11.54
C PRO A 140 -18.84 -14.23 11.08
N TRP A 141 -18.13 -15.13 11.77
CA TRP A 141 -16.77 -15.51 11.40
C TRP A 141 -16.67 -16.25 10.06
N LEU A 142 -17.77 -16.84 9.56
CA LEU A 142 -17.81 -17.47 8.25
C LEU A 142 -17.92 -16.46 7.10
N SER A 143 -18.30 -15.21 7.38
CA SER A 143 -18.29 -14.13 6.38
C SER A 143 -16.91 -13.51 6.17
N VAL A 144 -15.89 -13.92 6.94
CA VAL A 144 -14.52 -13.41 6.79
C VAL A 144 -13.80 -14.23 5.74
N SER A 145 -13.60 -13.65 4.55
CA SER A 145 -12.87 -14.33 3.47
C SER A 145 -11.39 -14.53 3.81
N PRO A 146 -10.79 -15.70 3.50
CA PRO A 146 -9.35 -15.92 3.63
C PRO A 146 -8.51 -15.00 2.73
N ASN A 147 -9.12 -14.32 1.75
CA ASN A 147 -8.45 -13.27 0.99
C ASN A 147 -7.85 -12.18 1.89
N LEU A 148 -8.37 -11.97 3.11
CA LEU A 148 -7.80 -11.03 4.07
C LEU A 148 -6.33 -11.36 4.41
N ILE A 149 -6.04 -12.64 4.66
CA ILE A 149 -4.66 -13.09 4.96
C ILE A 149 -3.82 -13.23 3.69
N TRP A 150 -4.46 -13.44 2.54
CA TRP A 150 -3.78 -13.37 1.26
C TRP A 150 -3.57 -11.93 0.78
N ASN A 151 -3.98 -10.93 1.56
CA ASN A 151 -3.73 -9.52 1.28
C ASN A 151 -2.59 -8.92 2.12
N ILE A 152 -1.74 -9.77 2.69
CA ILE A 152 -0.50 -9.30 3.34
C ILE A 152 0.37 -8.66 2.26
N VAL A 153 1.11 -7.63 2.66
CA VAL A 153 1.94 -6.83 1.78
C VAL A 153 2.97 -7.63 0.96
N ASN A 154 3.35 -8.82 1.45
CA ASN A 154 4.25 -9.77 0.80
C ASN A 154 3.60 -10.68 -0.26
N THR A 155 2.27 -10.66 -0.40
CA THR A 155 1.58 -11.54 -1.35
C THR A 155 2.08 -11.39 -2.78
N PRO A 156 2.30 -10.16 -3.33
CA PRO A 156 2.84 -10.02 -4.69
C PRO A 156 4.18 -10.76 -4.89
N ALA A 157 5.12 -10.64 -3.95
CA ALA A 157 6.37 -11.38 -4.00
C ALA A 157 6.17 -12.89 -3.92
N SER A 158 5.29 -13.36 -3.04
CA SER A 158 4.97 -14.78 -2.91
C SER A 158 4.36 -15.36 -4.18
N GLN A 159 3.43 -14.63 -4.82
CA GLN A 159 2.81 -15.03 -6.09
C GLN A 159 3.84 -15.14 -7.21
N ILE A 160 4.71 -14.14 -7.35
CA ILE A 160 5.75 -14.15 -8.38
C ILE A 160 6.80 -15.24 -8.13
N SER A 161 7.15 -15.50 -6.87
CA SER A 161 8.00 -16.63 -6.50
C SER A 161 7.38 -17.97 -6.91
N MET A 162 6.09 -18.19 -6.60
CA MET A 162 5.37 -19.41 -6.99
C MET A 162 5.23 -19.56 -8.51
N LEU A 163 4.84 -18.49 -9.21
CA LEU A 163 4.66 -18.50 -10.67
C LEU A 163 5.98 -18.74 -11.42
N GLY A 164 7.08 -18.17 -10.93
CA GLY A 164 8.39 -18.30 -11.53
C GLY A 164 9.22 -19.48 -11.03
N GLY A 165 8.72 -20.27 -10.07
CA GLY A 165 9.50 -21.34 -9.43
C GLY A 165 10.77 -20.81 -8.73
N LEU A 166 10.75 -19.56 -8.24
CA LEU A 166 11.92 -18.88 -7.68
C LEU A 166 12.07 -19.20 -6.21
N THR A 167 13.16 -19.90 -5.85
CA THR A 167 13.39 -20.43 -4.49
C THR A 167 14.34 -19.61 -3.62
N GLY A 168 14.92 -18.53 -4.16
CA GLY A 168 15.67 -17.56 -3.35
C GLY A 168 14.77 -16.80 -2.37
N ALA A 169 15.38 -15.97 -1.50
CA ALA A 169 14.61 -15.17 -0.54
C ALA A 169 13.47 -14.39 -1.23
N THR A 170 12.33 -14.30 -0.56
CA THR A 170 11.09 -13.69 -1.09
C THR A 170 10.42 -12.88 0.02
N TYR A 171 10.43 -11.55 -0.11
CA TYR A 171 9.80 -10.65 0.86
C TYR A 171 9.44 -9.29 0.24
N ALA A 172 8.68 -8.46 0.97
CA ALA A 172 8.31 -7.10 0.56
C ALA A 172 9.12 -6.02 1.32
N PRO A 173 10.02 -5.28 0.65
CA PRO A 173 10.75 -4.16 1.25
C PRO A 173 9.95 -2.85 1.16
N VAL A 174 9.05 -2.62 2.12
CA VAL A 174 8.10 -1.49 2.10
C VAL A 174 8.68 -0.28 2.83
N ALA A 175 8.75 0.85 2.14
CA ALA A 175 9.22 2.14 2.62
C ALA A 175 8.40 3.30 2.01
N ALA A 176 7.06 3.16 2.03
CA ALA A 176 6.13 4.10 1.41
C ALA A 176 6.50 4.41 -0.06
N CYS A 177 6.55 5.68 -0.45
CA CYS A 177 6.85 6.11 -1.82
C CYS A 177 8.31 5.83 -2.26
N SER A 178 9.18 5.49 -1.31
CA SER A 178 10.59 5.14 -1.54
C SER A 178 10.81 3.63 -1.72
N SER A 179 9.76 2.81 -1.59
CA SER A 179 9.86 1.34 -1.57
C SER A 179 10.63 0.78 -2.77
N PHE A 180 10.36 1.26 -3.99
CA PHE A 180 11.07 0.74 -5.17
C PHE A 180 12.58 0.97 -5.10
N GLY A 181 13.03 2.16 -4.66
CA GLY A 181 14.46 2.46 -4.49
C GLY A 181 15.10 1.63 -3.38
N VAL A 182 14.37 1.36 -2.29
CA VAL A 182 14.82 0.46 -1.22
C VAL A 182 14.95 -0.98 -1.74
N ALA A 183 13.97 -1.44 -2.51
CA ALA A 183 14.00 -2.77 -3.13
C ALA A 183 15.19 -2.93 -4.08
N LEU A 184 15.47 -1.91 -4.91
CA LEU A 184 16.66 -1.88 -5.76
C LEU A 184 17.95 -1.90 -4.94
N LYS A 185 18.05 -1.16 -3.83
CA LYS A 185 19.23 -1.19 -2.95
C LYS A 185 19.53 -2.60 -2.46
N VAL A 186 18.49 -3.27 -1.97
CA VAL A 186 18.60 -4.65 -1.47
C VAL A 186 18.97 -5.60 -2.59
N ALA A 187 18.40 -5.43 -3.79
CA ALA A 187 18.74 -6.25 -4.95
C ALA A 187 20.22 -6.13 -5.33
N LEU A 188 20.75 -4.91 -5.42
CA LEU A 188 22.18 -4.67 -5.69
C LEU A 188 23.06 -5.28 -4.61
N GLN A 189 22.71 -5.10 -3.33
CA GLN A 189 23.48 -5.69 -2.23
C GLN A 189 23.51 -7.21 -2.31
N THR A 190 22.37 -7.84 -2.64
CA THR A 190 22.24 -9.29 -2.79
C THR A 190 23.07 -9.82 -3.96
N ILE A 191 23.06 -9.11 -5.09
CA ILE A 191 23.85 -9.50 -6.28
C ILE A 191 25.34 -9.36 -5.97
N ASN A 192 25.74 -8.22 -5.40
CA ASN A 192 27.13 -7.92 -5.07
C ASN A 192 27.70 -8.84 -3.98
N SER A 193 26.87 -9.30 -3.03
CA SER A 193 27.30 -10.31 -2.03
C SER A 193 27.40 -11.72 -2.61
N GLY A 194 26.84 -11.96 -3.80
CA GLY A 194 26.77 -13.27 -4.43
C GLY A 194 25.60 -14.14 -3.96
N ASP A 195 24.70 -13.62 -3.12
CA ASP A 195 23.54 -14.35 -2.59
C ASP A 195 22.48 -14.64 -3.68
N ALA A 196 22.48 -13.88 -4.77
CA ALA A 196 21.66 -14.14 -5.94
C ALA A 196 22.33 -13.65 -7.24
N LYS A 197 22.06 -14.33 -8.36
CA LYS A 197 22.46 -13.86 -9.70
C LYS A 197 21.43 -12.96 -10.36
N ALA A 198 20.17 -13.06 -9.94
CA ALA A 198 19.10 -12.21 -10.38
C ALA A 198 18.07 -12.00 -9.26
N VAL A 199 17.52 -10.80 -9.23
CA VAL A 199 16.52 -10.36 -8.27
C VAL A 199 15.36 -9.72 -9.03
N VAL A 200 14.16 -10.23 -8.80
CA VAL A 200 12.94 -9.59 -9.29
C VAL A 200 12.57 -8.48 -8.29
N VAL A 201 12.50 -7.24 -8.75
CA VAL A 201 12.22 -6.05 -7.94
C VAL A 201 10.94 -5.41 -8.41
N GLY A 202 10.08 -4.96 -7.51
CA GLY A 202 8.83 -4.36 -7.94
C GLY A 202 7.97 -3.83 -6.83
N MET A 203 6.96 -3.06 -7.20
CA MET A 203 5.93 -2.56 -6.30
C MET A 203 4.60 -2.56 -7.03
N SER A 204 3.52 -2.80 -6.29
CA SER A 204 2.15 -2.78 -6.80
C SER A 204 1.22 -2.15 -5.78
N ASP A 205 0.46 -1.15 -6.19
CA ASP A 205 -0.57 -0.54 -5.35
C ASP A 205 -1.93 -0.51 -6.07
N PRO A 206 -3.04 -0.64 -5.32
CA PRO A 206 -4.36 -0.70 -5.91
C PRO A 206 -4.76 0.63 -6.55
N ALA A 207 -5.77 0.58 -7.42
CA ALA A 207 -6.43 1.79 -7.88
C ALA A 207 -6.92 2.65 -6.69
N PRO A 208 -6.98 3.99 -6.81
CA PRO A 208 -7.39 4.86 -5.73
C PRO A 208 -8.77 4.49 -5.15
N HIS A 209 -8.81 4.14 -3.86
CA HIS A 209 -10.05 3.86 -3.13
C HIS A 209 -10.49 5.11 -2.34
N PRO A 210 -11.81 5.38 -2.16
CA PRO A 210 -12.28 6.56 -1.43
C PRO A 210 -11.69 6.73 -0.03
N LEU A 211 -11.42 5.63 0.69
CA LEU A 211 -10.74 5.69 2.00
C LEU A 211 -9.32 6.28 1.88
N LEU A 212 -8.56 5.87 0.87
CA LEU A 212 -7.21 6.35 0.63
C LEU A 212 -7.21 7.82 0.20
N VAL A 213 -8.11 8.18 -0.72
CA VAL A 213 -8.31 9.56 -1.17
C VAL A 213 -8.70 10.46 0.01
N GLY A 214 -9.64 10.01 0.84
CA GLY A 214 -10.06 10.71 2.05
C GLY A 214 -8.92 10.89 3.06
N ALA A 215 -8.08 9.87 3.23
CA ALA A 215 -6.90 9.95 4.11
C ALA A 215 -5.88 10.98 3.63
N PHE A 216 -5.52 10.97 2.34
CA PHE A 216 -4.62 11.97 1.75
C PHE A 216 -5.22 13.38 1.79
N TYR A 217 -6.53 13.52 1.57
CA TYR A 217 -7.24 14.80 1.70
C TYR A 217 -7.18 15.33 3.13
N ARG A 218 -7.46 14.48 4.14
CA ARG A 218 -7.38 14.85 5.56
C ARG A 218 -5.96 15.10 6.04
N ALA A 219 -4.97 14.49 5.39
CA ALA A 219 -3.56 14.78 5.59
C ALA A 219 -3.08 16.05 4.86
N HIS A 220 -3.96 16.75 4.14
CA HIS A 220 -3.65 17.97 3.37
C HIS A 220 -2.58 17.78 2.29
N VAL A 221 -2.50 16.57 1.71
CA VAL A 221 -1.53 16.24 0.65
C VAL A 221 -2.20 15.89 -0.68
N ALA A 222 -3.53 15.70 -0.72
CA ALA A 222 -4.26 15.53 -1.98
C ALA A 222 -4.71 16.88 -2.57
N ALA A 223 -4.75 16.96 -3.89
CA ALA A 223 -5.38 18.06 -4.59
C ALA A 223 -6.92 18.01 -4.43
N ALA A 224 -7.52 19.15 -4.11
CA ALA A 224 -8.94 19.25 -3.77
C ALA A 224 -9.87 19.43 -4.99
N ASN A 225 -9.35 19.80 -6.15
CA ASN A 225 -10.15 20.15 -7.34
C ASN A 225 -10.33 19.00 -8.33
N GLY A 226 -9.75 17.82 -8.06
CA GLY A 226 -9.86 16.65 -8.92
C GLY A 226 -9.17 16.78 -10.30
N ALA A 227 -8.28 17.76 -10.49
CA ALA A 227 -7.53 17.93 -11.73
C ALA A 227 -6.41 16.85 -11.86
N PRO A 228 -5.42 17.00 -12.74
CA PRO A 228 -4.13 16.32 -12.54
C PRO A 228 -3.17 17.15 -11.69
N SER A 229 -2.13 16.51 -11.15
CA SER A 229 -1.16 17.24 -10.32
C SER A 229 -0.29 18.05 -11.23
N LEU A 230 0.01 19.27 -10.81
CA LEU A 230 0.93 20.15 -11.51
C LEU A 230 2.13 20.43 -10.58
N PRO A 231 3.10 19.50 -10.46
CA PRO A 231 4.27 19.74 -9.63
C PRO A 231 5.00 20.99 -10.06
N LEU A 232 5.73 21.61 -9.12
CA LEU A 232 6.51 22.84 -9.34
C LEU A 232 5.69 24.11 -9.66
N THR A 233 4.35 24.05 -9.63
CA THR A 233 3.46 25.21 -9.90
C THR A 233 2.92 25.83 -8.59
N ASN A 234 1.61 25.81 -8.40
CA ASN A 234 0.92 26.32 -7.21
C ASN A 234 0.94 25.35 -6.01
N MET A 235 1.51 24.16 -6.15
CA MET A 235 1.75 23.20 -5.07
C MET A 235 0.48 22.85 -4.25
N ARG A 236 -0.65 22.63 -4.95
CA ARG A 236 -1.98 22.41 -4.37
C ARG A 236 -2.29 20.98 -3.89
N GLY A 237 -1.34 20.06 -4.01
CA GLY A 237 -1.48 18.66 -3.60
C GLY A 237 -1.36 17.66 -4.76
N THR A 238 -1.24 16.40 -4.36
CA THR A 238 -1.00 15.25 -5.23
C THR A 238 -2.31 14.63 -5.73
N HIS A 239 -2.28 14.02 -6.91
CA HIS A 239 -3.33 13.14 -7.41
C HIS A 239 -2.86 11.72 -7.28
N ILE A 240 -3.63 10.94 -6.52
CA ILE A 240 -3.29 9.57 -6.17
C ILE A 240 -3.57 8.69 -7.38
N SER A 241 -2.64 7.82 -7.73
CA SER A 241 -2.83 6.80 -8.75
C SER A 241 -2.43 5.42 -8.21
N GLY A 242 -2.69 4.38 -8.98
CA GLY A 242 -2.40 2.99 -8.63
C GLY A 242 -1.91 2.23 -9.85
N GLY A 243 -1.26 1.10 -9.62
CA GLY A 243 -0.70 0.23 -10.65
C GLY A 243 0.56 -0.48 -10.15
N SER A 244 1.34 -1.02 -11.08
CA SER A 244 2.51 -1.85 -10.73
C SER A 244 3.71 -1.57 -11.62
N VAL A 245 4.87 -1.97 -11.14
CA VAL A 245 6.14 -2.00 -11.87
C VAL A 245 6.98 -3.15 -11.38
N VAL A 246 7.56 -3.91 -12.31
CA VAL A 246 8.41 -5.06 -12.02
C VAL A 246 9.62 -5.03 -12.94
N TRP A 247 10.81 -5.11 -12.34
CA TRP A 247 12.10 -5.20 -13.00
C TRP A 247 12.78 -6.52 -12.63
N ILE A 248 13.64 -7.00 -13.52
CA ILE A 248 14.60 -8.06 -13.22
C ILE A 248 15.97 -7.39 -13.24
N VAL A 249 16.62 -7.34 -12.08
CA VAL A 249 17.99 -6.84 -11.93
C VAL A 249 18.89 -8.06 -11.83
N GLY A 250 19.98 -8.11 -12.60
CA GLY A 250 20.85 -9.27 -12.62
C GLY A 250 22.32 -8.91 -12.73
N ASP A 251 23.16 -9.86 -12.31
CA ASP A 251 24.60 -9.85 -12.51
C ASP A 251 24.90 -9.87 -14.02
N TYR A 252 25.60 -8.84 -14.52
CA TYR A 252 25.80 -8.65 -15.96
C TYR A 252 26.49 -9.86 -16.61
N ASP A 253 27.62 -10.31 -16.05
CA ASP A 253 28.41 -11.40 -16.61
C ASP A 253 27.61 -12.72 -16.63
N TYR A 254 26.92 -13.03 -15.53
CA TYR A 254 26.08 -14.22 -15.46
C TYR A 254 24.92 -14.14 -16.45
N MET A 255 24.16 -13.03 -16.46
CA MET A 255 22.97 -12.90 -17.30
C MET A 255 23.32 -12.94 -18.79
N THR A 256 24.39 -12.28 -19.20
CA THR A 256 24.88 -12.32 -20.59
C THR A 256 25.42 -13.69 -20.98
N ALA A 257 26.13 -14.40 -20.08
CA ALA A 257 26.55 -15.78 -20.30
C ALA A 257 25.37 -16.75 -20.47
N GLN A 258 24.21 -16.45 -19.88
CA GLN A 258 22.96 -17.18 -20.11
C GLN A 258 22.19 -16.74 -21.37
N GLY A 259 22.72 -15.76 -22.13
CA GLY A 259 22.13 -15.26 -23.37
C GLY A 259 21.07 -14.16 -23.19
N TYR A 260 20.91 -13.61 -21.98
CA TYR A 260 20.04 -12.45 -21.77
C TYR A 260 20.71 -11.17 -22.25
N LYS A 261 19.92 -10.28 -22.85
CA LYS A 261 20.35 -8.94 -23.25
C LYS A 261 19.88 -7.91 -22.22
N PRO A 262 20.77 -7.06 -21.69
CA PRO A 262 20.35 -5.99 -20.80
C PRO A 262 19.50 -4.97 -21.56
N LEU A 263 18.56 -4.33 -20.85
CA LEU A 263 17.84 -3.17 -21.40
C LEU A 263 18.78 -1.97 -21.59
N GLY A 264 19.85 -1.90 -20.81
CA GLY A 264 20.83 -0.81 -20.92
C GLY A 264 20.64 0.31 -19.90
N LEU A 265 19.92 0.07 -18.79
CA LEU A 265 19.98 0.96 -17.62
C LEU A 265 20.89 0.33 -16.55
N GLU A 266 22.04 0.94 -16.29
CA GLU A 266 22.92 0.53 -15.19
C GLU A 266 22.63 1.37 -13.95
N ILE A 267 22.49 0.69 -12.80
CA ILE A 267 22.38 1.35 -11.51
C ILE A 267 23.76 1.40 -10.84
N LEU A 268 24.32 2.60 -10.74
CA LEU A 268 25.68 2.81 -10.22
C LEU A 268 25.71 2.87 -8.69
N GLY A 269 24.70 3.50 -8.09
CA GLY A 269 24.69 3.74 -6.66
C GLY A 269 23.31 4.09 -6.13
N ILE A 270 23.00 3.61 -4.93
CA ILE A 270 21.74 3.91 -4.25
C ILE A 270 22.03 4.34 -2.81
N GLY A 271 21.46 5.46 -2.42
CA GLY A 271 21.43 5.98 -1.06
C GLY A 271 20.04 5.85 -0.45
N VAL A 272 19.93 5.30 0.76
CA VAL A 272 18.68 5.23 1.54
C VAL A 272 18.89 5.84 2.91
N THR A 273 18.07 6.80 3.32
CA THR A 273 18.19 7.49 4.62
C THR A 273 16.83 7.62 5.31
N SER A 274 16.84 8.05 6.57
CA SER A 274 15.63 8.41 7.32
C SER A 274 15.75 9.83 7.88
N ASP A 275 14.65 10.58 7.84
CA ASP A 275 14.54 11.92 8.40
C ASP A 275 14.51 11.94 9.92
N ALA A 276 14.01 10.87 10.56
CA ALA A 276 13.83 10.74 12.01
C ALA A 276 13.16 11.96 12.69
N ARG A 277 12.24 12.64 11.99
CA ARG A 277 11.69 13.93 12.43
C ARG A 277 10.16 13.98 12.47
N HIS A 278 9.49 13.76 11.34
CA HIS A 278 8.03 13.84 11.25
C HIS A 278 7.48 12.78 10.29
N ILE A 279 6.22 12.38 10.50
CA ILE A 279 5.58 11.32 9.72
C ILE A 279 5.33 11.72 8.25
N ILE A 280 5.10 13.00 7.96
CA ILE A 280 4.78 13.47 6.58
C ILE A 280 5.74 14.55 6.10
N THR A 281 6.29 15.36 7.01
CA THR A 281 7.06 16.55 6.63
C THR A 281 8.52 16.16 6.46
N PRO A 282 9.10 16.30 5.26
CA PRO A 282 10.47 15.91 5.03
C PRO A 282 11.43 16.79 5.83
N SER A 283 12.55 16.20 6.24
CA SER A 283 13.70 16.97 6.71
C SER A 283 14.49 17.54 5.53
N LYS A 284 15.38 18.51 5.77
CA LYS A 284 16.32 18.96 4.74
C LYS A 284 17.49 17.97 4.60
N GLU A 285 17.98 17.49 5.74
CA GLU A 285 19.19 16.68 5.86
C GLU A 285 19.00 15.27 5.31
N GLY A 286 17.84 14.65 5.49
CA GLY A 286 17.57 13.28 5.07
C GLY A 286 17.69 13.09 3.56
N PRO A 287 16.92 13.83 2.72
CA PRO A 287 17.04 13.76 1.27
C PRO A 287 18.44 14.12 0.77
N LEU A 288 19.06 15.18 1.32
CA LEU A 288 20.42 15.59 0.99
C LEU A 288 21.44 14.48 1.26
N ASN A 289 21.33 13.79 2.40
CA ASN A 289 22.18 12.68 2.75
C ASN A 289 21.93 11.45 1.86
N ALA A 290 20.69 11.21 1.43
CA ALA A 290 20.40 10.15 0.45
C ALA A 290 21.10 10.42 -0.87
N ILE A 291 21.05 11.66 -1.38
CA ILE A 291 21.75 12.09 -2.59
C ILE A 291 23.27 11.88 -2.43
N ARG A 292 23.87 12.44 -1.37
CA ARG A 292 25.31 12.30 -1.10
C ARG A 292 25.74 10.85 -0.98
N MET A 293 24.93 10.01 -0.32
CA MET A 293 25.23 8.59 -0.18
C MET A 293 25.11 7.84 -1.51
N ALA A 294 24.15 8.18 -2.37
CA ALA A 294 24.01 7.58 -3.69
C ALA A 294 25.20 7.93 -4.58
N ILE A 295 25.60 9.21 -4.61
CA ILE A 295 26.79 9.71 -5.33
C ILE A 295 28.05 9.00 -4.82
N LYS A 296 28.24 8.92 -3.50
CA LYS A 296 29.37 8.20 -2.91
C LYS A 296 29.38 6.72 -3.29
N ASN A 297 28.22 6.06 -3.24
CA ASN A 297 28.13 4.63 -3.59
C ASN A 297 28.36 4.37 -5.09
N ALA A 298 28.07 5.35 -5.95
CA ALA A 298 28.36 5.31 -7.37
C ALA A 298 29.81 5.67 -7.72
N ASP A 299 30.57 6.22 -6.77
CA ASP A 299 31.93 6.74 -6.97
C ASP A 299 32.02 7.79 -8.09
N VAL A 300 31.08 8.75 -8.08
CA VAL A 300 30.97 9.82 -9.10
C VAL A 300 30.98 11.22 -8.47
N SER A 301 31.13 12.25 -9.31
CA SER A 301 31.01 13.65 -8.91
C SER A 301 29.59 14.18 -9.16
N GLY A 302 29.12 15.12 -8.34
CA GLY A 302 27.87 15.85 -8.57
C GLY A 302 27.84 16.62 -9.91
N HIS A 303 29.00 16.95 -10.47
CA HIS A 303 29.10 17.64 -11.77
C HIS A 303 28.90 16.71 -12.98
N SER A 304 28.81 15.40 -12.75
CA SER A 304 28.64 14.40 -13.82
C SER A 304 27.19 14.18 -14.23
N PHE A 305 26.23 14.86 -13.60
CA PHE A 305 24.80 14.64 -13.83
C PHE A 305 24.27 15.54 -14.95
N GLY A 306 23.62 14.92 -15.93
CA GLY A 306 22.88 15.63 -16.98
C GLY A 306 21.42 15.86 -16.60
N THR A 307 20.78 14.86 -15.96
CA THR A 307 19.35 14.94 -15.64
C THR A 307 18.99 14.41 -14.25
N TRP A 308 17.90 14.94 -13.70
CA TRP A 308 17.39 14.57 -12.39
C TRP A 308 15.87 14.49 -12.37
N ASP A 309 15.36 13.34 -11.95
CA ASP A 309 13.96 13.12 -11.67
C ASP A 309 13.66 13.47 -10.20
N LEU A 310 12.84 14.51 -10.01
CA LEU A 310 12.35 14.90 -8.69
C LEU A 310 11.31 13.90 -8.17
N HIS A 311 11.14 13.86 -6.85
CA HIS A 311 9.98 13.30 -6.19
C HIS A 311 8.72 14.12 -6.49
N ALA A 312 8.78 15.44 -6.41
CA ALA A 312 7.80 16.43 -6.88
C ALA A 312 6.33 15.97 -6.83
N THR A 313 5.72 16.04 -5.64
CA THR A 313 4.34 15.59 -5.40
C THR A 313 3.30 16.68 -5.62
N ALA A 314 3.70 17.84 -6.14
CA ALA A 314 2.86 19.04 -6.23
C ALA A 314 2.44 19.54 -4.85
N THR A 315 3.31 19.40 -3.86
CA THR A 315 3.14 19.94 -2.49
C THR A 315 4.21 21.00 -2.22
N PRO A 316 4.13 21.80 -1.14
CA PRO A 316 5.20 22.73 -0.78
C PRO A 316 6.58 22.10 -0.60
N GLY A 317 6.66 20.76 -0.47
CA GLY A 317 7.91 20.00 -0.47
C GLY A 317 8.70 20.13 -1.77
N ASP A 318 8.03 20.39 -2.91
CA ASP A 318 8.67 20.58 -4.22
C ASP A 318 9.73 21.72 -4.17
N TYR A 319 9.43 22.83 -3.50
CA TYR A 319 10.37 23.94 -3.31
C TYR A 319 11.59 23.53 -2.48
N GLN A 320 11.38 22.76 -1.41
CA GLN A 320 12.49 22.28 -0.56
C GLN A 320 13.37 21.28 -1.32
N GLU A 321 12.76 20.43 -2.13
CA GLU A 321 13.47 19.48 -2.97
C GLU A 321 14.39 20.19 -3.97
N VAL A 322 13.86 21.17 -4.71
CA VAL A 322 14.66 21.98 -5.66
C VAL A 322 15.82 22.69 -4.97
N ASN A 323 15.58 23.31 -3.81
CA ASN A 323 16.66 23.95 -3.05
C ASN A 323 17.72 22.97 -2.56
N THR A 324 17.34 21.74 -2.24
CA THR A 324 18.29 20.70 -1.81
C THR A 324 19.24 20.32 -2.94
N LEU A 325 18.77 20.31 -4.20
CA LEU A 325 19.61 20.04 -5.37
C LEU A 325 20.73 21.08 -5.53
N ARG A 326 20.47 22.35 -5.20
CA ARG A 326 21.43 23.47 -5.36
C ARG A 326 22.68 23.32 -4.51
N GLU A 327 22.62 22.49 -3.46
CA GLU A 327 23.78 22.18 -2.62
C GLU A 327 24.71 21.12 -3.23
N VAL A 328 24.29 20.47 -4.32
CA VAL A 328 24.96 19.27 -4.87
C VAL A 328 25.26 19.40 -6.36
N PHE A 329 24.34 19.99 -7.13
CA PHE A 329 24.39 19.98 -8.60
C PHE A 329 24.57 21.39 -9.18
N ALA A 330 25.15 21.45 -10.37
CA ALA A 330 25.31 22.68 -11.13
C ALA A 330 23.98 23.15 -11.73
N ASP A 331 23.85 24.46 -11.96
CA ASP A 331 22.63 25.10 -12.48
C ASP A 331 22.22 24.57 -13.88
N SER A 332 23.14 23.97 -14.64
CA SER A 332 22.87 23.36 -15.96
C SER A 332 22.13 22.01 -15.90
N LEU A 333 21.77 21.52 -14.70
CA LEU A 333 21.06 20.25 -14.54
C LEU A 333 19.65 20.33 -15.14
N VAL A 334 19.29 19.31 -15.93
CA VAL A 334 17.92 19.19 -16.48
C VAL A 334 17.03 18.42 -15.52
N VAL A 335 16.00 19.09 -15.00
CA VAL A 335 15.13 18.59 -13.94
C VAL A 335 13.75 18.23 -14.50
N THR A 336 13.20 17.08 -14.10
CA THR A 336 11.87 16.61 -14.51
C THR A 336 10.99 16.22 -13.32
N ALA A 337 9.68 16.47 -13.45
CA ALA A 337 8.66 16.21 -12.44
C ALA A 337 7.53 15.32 -13.01
N ARG A 338 7.81 14.02 -13.13
CA ARG A 338 7.00 13.06 -13.88
C ARG A 338 5.65 12.71 -13.25
N LYS A 339 5.43 12.97 -11.94
CA LYS A 339 4.15 12.70 -11.27
C LYS A 339 2.99 13.52 -11.83
N GLY A 340 3.26 14.60 -12.56
CA GLY A 340 2.21 15.32 -13.29
C GLY A 340 1.58 14.47 -14.40
N VAL A 341 2.32 13.51 -14.97
CA VAL A 341 1.84 12.62 -16.04
C VAL A 341 1.16 11.37 -15.48
N PHE A 342 1.84 10.66 -14.58
CA PHE A 342 1.38 9.35 -14.08
C PHE A 342 0.46 9.44 -12.85
N GLY A 343 0.34 10.63 -12.25
CA GLY A 343 -0.10 10.75 -10.87
C GLY A 343 0.92 10.16 -9.88
N HIS A 344 0.56 10.17 -8.60
CA HIS A 344 1.37 9.56 -7.56
C HIS A 344 0.93 8.11 -7.28
N GLY A 345 1.58 7.17 -7.96
CA GLY A 345 1.40 5.73 -7.81
C GLY A 345 1.98 5.12 -6.54
N MET A 346 2.09 5.88 -5.45
CA MET A 346 2.60 5.42 -4.15
C MET A 346 3.94 4.65 -4.26
N ALA A 347 3.99 3.37 -3.86
CA ALA A 347 5.22 2.58 -3.85
C ALA A 347 5.75 2.27 -5.26
N ALA A 348 4.87 2.25 -6.28
CA ALA A 348 5.23 2.00 -7.67
C ALA A 348 5.84 3.22 -8.38
N SER A 349 5.61 4.44 -7.85
CA SER A 349 6.05 5.69 -8.52
C SER A 349 7.53 5.68 -8.88
N GLY A 350 8.40 5.30 -7.95
CA GLY A 350 9.85 5.30 -8.18
C GLY A 350 10.27 4.44 -9.37
N GLY A 351 9.63 3.28 -9.57
CA GLY A 351 9.92 2.41 -10.70
C GLY A 351 9.35 2.92 -12.03
N TRP A 352 8.16 3.54 -12.03
CA TRP A 352 7.62 4.18 -13.23
C TRP A 352 8.51 5.32 -13.71
N GLU A 353 8.94 6.17 -12.78
CA GLU A 353 9.77 7.33 -13.06
C GLU A 353 11.15 6.91 -13.58
N LEU A 354 11.80 5.93 -12.93
CA LEU A 354 13.04 5.35 -13.45
C LEU A 354 12.88 4.67 -14.81
N THR A 355 11.73 4.02 -15.07
CA THR A 355 11.46 3.42 -16.38
C THR A 355 11.32 4.49 -17.45
N ALA A 356 10.58 5.56 -17.18
CA ALA A 356 10.44 6.70 -18.09
C ALA A 356 11.77 7.44 -18.29
N GLN A 357 12.59 7.57 -17.24
CA GLN A 357 13.94 8.11 -17.34
C GLN A 357 14.81 7.27 -18.29
N TYR A 358 14.83 5.95 -18.12
CA TYR A 358 15.53 5.05 -19.04
C TYR A 358 15.05 5.19 -20.48
N LEU A 359 13.74 5.13 -20.72
CA LEU A 359 13.17 5.21 -22.06
C LEU A 359 13.51 6.54 -22.73
N GLY A 360 13.42 7.65 -22.00
CA GLY A 360 13.79 8.96 -22.51
C GLY A 360 15.28 9.05 -22.85
N LEU A 361 16.16 8.58 -21.97
CA LEU A 361 17.59 8.53 -22.25
C LEU A 361 17.89 7.65 -23.48
N ALA A 362 17.33 6.44 -23.55
CA ALA A 362 17.57 5.48 -24.63
C ALA A 362 17.11 6.01 -26.00
N ASN A 363 16.06 6.84 -26.01
CA ASN A 363 15.56 7.51 -27.21
C ASN A 363 16.30 8.82 -27.52
N GLY A 364 17.19 9.28 -26.63
CA GLY A 364 17.87 10.56 -26.75
C GLY A 364 16.98 11.78 -26.47
N GLU A 365 15.80 11.58 -25.87
CA GLU A 365 14.79 12.62 -25.66
C GLU A 365 13.99 12.39 -24.37
N LEU A 366 14.04 13.33 -23.43
CA LEU A 366 13.24 13.31 -22.21
C LEU A 366 11.77 13.67 -22.50
N ASP A 367 10.85 12.83 -22.02
CA ASP A 367 9.40 13.01 -22.19
C ASP A 367 8.87 14.31 -21.56
N PRO A 368 7.85 14.94 -22.18
CA PRO A 368 7.24 16.16 -21.68
C PRO A 368 6.49 15.95 -20.34
N THR A 369 6.36 17.02 -19.58
CA THR A 369 5.54 17.10 -18.37
C THR A 369 4.42 18.13 -18.52
N PRO A 370 3.39 18.15 -17.66
CA PRO A 370 2.34 19.18 -17.73
C PRO A 370 2.79 20.59 -17.32
N LEU A 371 4.05 20.77 -16.91
CA LEU A 371 4.61 22.06 -16.52
C LEU A 371 4.82 22.95 -17.74
N THR A 372 4.47 24.23 -17.66
CA THR A 372 4.78 25.24 -18.69
C THR A 372 5.58 26.39 -18.09
N ALA A 373 6.31 27.14 -18.93
CA ALA A 373 7.07 28.31 -18.49
C ALA A 373 6.18 29.37 -17.79
N ASP A 374 4.94 29.54 -18.25
CA ASP A 374 4.01 30.51 -17.66
C ASP A 374 3.39 30.04 -16.33
N THR A 375 3.55 28.76 -15.96
CA THR A 375 2.89 28.17 -14.78
C THR A 375 3.85 27.76 -13.67
N ILE A 376 5.16 27.74 -13.93
CA ILE A 376 6.17 27.46 -12.91
C ILE A 376 6.07 28.46 -11.76
N ASN A 377 6.29 27.99 -10.54
CA ASN A 377 6.31 28.88 -9.38
C ASN A 377 7.51 29.84 -9.48
N PRO A 378 7.33 31.16 -9.28
CA PRO A 378 8.46 32.10 -9.30
C PRO A 378 9.58 31.73 -8.33
N ALA A 379 9.25 31.20 -7.14
CA ALA A 379 10.25 30.79 -6.15
C ALA A 379 11.05 29.53 -6.57
N ILE A 380 10.50 28.71 -7.49
CA ILE A 380 11.19 27.55 -8.06
C ILE A 380 12.02 27.97 -9.29
N GLU A 381 11.50 28.92 -10.08
CA GLU A 381 12.22 29.50 -11.21
C GLU A 381 13.54 30.17 -10.77
N GLU A 382 13.56 30.80 -9.60
CA GLU A 382 14.77 31.38 -8.98
C GLU A 382 15.93 30.39 -8.76
N ALA A 383 15.67 29.06 -8.79
CA ALA A 383 16.71 28.05 -8.66
C ALA A 383 17.59 27.89 -9.92
N SER A 384 17.25 28.55 -11.03
CA SER A 384 18.03 28.58 -12.28
C SER A 384 18.35 27.23 -12.93
N TYR A 385 17.62 26.16 -12.57
CA TYR A 385 17.67 24.89 -13.29
C TYR A 385 16.96 24.94 -14.64
N GLU A 386 17.34 24.01 -15.52
CA GLU A 386 16.60 23.75 -16.74
C GLU A 386 15.48 22.74 -16.46
N TYR A 387 14.23 23.10 -16.71
CA TYR A 387 13.10 22.19 -16.49
C TYR A 387 12.63 21.54 -17.79
N VAL A 388 12.14 20.30 -17.69
CA VAL A 388 11.39 19.64 -18.79
C VAL A 388 9.93 20.09 -18.72
N PHE A 389 9.52 20.92 -19.68
CA PHE A 389 8.17 21.49 -19.78
C PHE A 389 7.22 20.59 -20.61
N ASP A 390 6.21 21.18 -21.25
CA ASP A 390 5.17 20.57 -22.07
C ASP A 390 5.64 20.11 -23.46
N LYS A 391 6.94 20.16 -23.72
CA LYS A 391 7.59 19.64 -24.92
C LYS A 391 8.74 18.74 -24.53
N ALA A 392 8.87 17.69 -25.32
CA ALA A 392 9.99 16.77 -25.23
C ALA A 392 11.31 17.52 -25.47
N ARG A 393 12.38 17.08 -24.81
CA ARG A 393 13.67 17.77 -24.76
C ARG A 393 14.79 16.78 -25.06
N GLU A 394 15.78 17.17 -25.86
CA GLU A 394 16.98 16.36 -26.06
C GLU A 394 17.60 15.95 -24.71
N ALA A 395 17.91 14.66 -24.58
CA ALA A 395 18.49 14.13 -23.35
C ALA A 395 19.91 14.69 -23.16
N PRO A 396 20.19 15.36 -22.03
CA PRO A 396 21.53 15.87 -21.78
C PRO A 396 22.51 14.70 -21.56
N PRO A 397 23.78 14.87 -21.94
CA PRO A 397 24.80 13.86 -21.66
C PRO A 397 25.05 13.74 -20.14
N GLY A 398 25.54 12.57 -19.72
CA GLY A 398 25.98 12.34 -18.35
C GLY A 398 25.07 11.40 -17.57
N LEU A 399 25.19 11.47 -16.24
CA LEU A 399 24.47 10.60 -15.31
C LEU A 399 23.04 11.09 -15.09
N ALA A 400 22.17 10.15 -14.71
CA ALA A 400 20.81 10.43 -14.32
C ALA A 400 20.60 10.10 -12.84
N GLY A 401 19.80 10.91 -12.16
CA GLY A 401 19.43 10.67 -10.77
C GLY A 401 17.94 10.66 -10.56
N LYS A 402 17.49 9.97 -9.51
CA LYS A 402 16.10 9.93 -9.08
C LYS A 402 16.03 10.01 -7.57
N LEU A 403 15.26 10.97 -7.06
CA LEU A 403 14.90 11.03 -5.64
C LEU A 403 13.46 10.59 -5.41
N SER A 404 13.26 9.78 -4.38
CA SER A 404 11.97 9.42 -3.81
C SER A 404 11.99 9.70 -2.31
N MET A 405 10.91 10.34 -1.82
CA MET A 405 10.73 10.65 -0.40
C MET A 405 9.41 10.01 0.04
N GLY A 406 9.47 9.18 1.07
CA GLY A 406 8.33 8.41 1.56
C GLY A 406 7.76 9.00 2.85
N ILE A 407 6.45 8.86 3.03
CA ILE A 407 5.81 9.01 4.35
C ILE A 407 6.58 8.14 5.37
N GLY A 408 6.81 8.67 6.56
CA GLY A 408 7.74 8.14 7.56
C GLY A 408 9.15 8.70 7.43
N GLY A 409 9.39 9.56 6.44
CA GLY A 409 10.67 10.22 6.22
C GLY A 409 11.75 9.28 5.67
N VAL A 410 11.38 8.21 4.96
CA VAL A 410 12.36 7.31 4.33
C VAL A 410 12.66 7.83 2.93
N ASN A 411 13.92 8.13 2.65
CA ASN A 411 14.35 8.70 1.37
C ASN A 411 15.18 7.66 0.61
N ALA A 412 14.95 7.52 -0.69
CA ALA A 412 15.76 6.69 -1.56
C ALA A 412 16.20 7.51 -2.78
N CYS A 413 17.51 7.55 -3.02
CA CYS A 413 18.11 8.19 -4.17
C CYS A 413 18.84 7.15 -5.02
N VAL A 414 18.53 7.10 -6.31
CA VAL A 414 19.13 6.18 -7.29
C VAL A 414 19.94 6.99 -8.29
N VAL A 415 21.19 6.59 -8.51
CA VAL A 415 22.08 7.11 -9.56
C VAL A 415 22.21 6.04 -10.63
N SER A 416 21.98 6.42 -11.89
CA SER A 416 21.98 5.51 -13.02
C SER A 416 22.56 6.15 -14.27
N ARG A 417 22.82 5.33 -15.28
CA ARG A 417 23.22 5.77 -16.62
C ARG A 417 22.73 4.78 -17.68
N LEU A 418 22.75 5.22 -18.94
CA LEU A 418 22.73 4.27 -20.04
C LEU A 418 24.01 3.43 -20.02
N TRP A 419 23.83 2.13 -20.18
CA TRP A 419 24.90 1.17 -20.39
C TRP A 419 25.05 0.95 -21.88
N ASP A 420 26.07 1.57 -22.46
CA ASP A 420 26.60 1.15 -23.75
C ASP A 420 27.56 -0.02 -23.49
N GLU A 421 27.41 -1.12 -24.23
CA GLU A 421 28.36 -2.24 -24.13
C GLU A 421 29.79 -1.71 -24.22
N PRO A 422 30.70 -2.06 -23.30
CA PRO A 422 32.10 -1.76 -23.52
C PRO A 422 32.50 -2.41 -24.87
N PRO A 423 33.25 -1.69 -25.74
CA PRO A 423 33.66 -2.26 -27.01
C PRO A 423 34.32 -3.62 -26.76
N ALA A 424 33.90 -4.63 -27.52
CA ALA A 424 34.47 -5.98 -27.42
C ALA A 424 35.99 -5.87 -27.57
N ASN A 425 36.73 -6.21 -26.52
CA ASN A 425 38.20 -6.25 -26.52
C ASN A 425 38.73 -7.33 -27.46
#